data_AF-A0A7Z9D792-F1
#
_entry.id   AF-A0A7Z9D792-F1
#
_cell.length_a   1.000
_cell.length_b   1.000
_cell.length_c   1.000
_cell.angle_alpha   90.00
_cell.angle_beta   90.00
_cell.angle_gamma   90.00
#
_symmetry.space_group_name_H-M   'P 1'
#
loop_
_entity.id
_entity.type
_entity.pdbx_description
1 polymer ?
#
loop_
_entity_poly.entity_id
_entity_poly.type
_entity_poly.pdbx_seq_one_letter_code
_entity_poly.pdbx_strand_id
1 'polypeptide(L)'
;MGYKCGYKDEFIVPVFTQESGYWEKIMKPRLQEQGWYIAEVDCAGVEDIVDFGRRLLRALNFSVGDNEYISPIWYENLVGEISGVSMRQGFFIYYKNFGDFLSMHHDADPESSAVYAIKLLENMSYHYSDLRGYIYEQYPVVVGYGVGLPSSCIPQFEDVMGAENVMIAGEGVRYPWSDFEEEQRRNFPDGAPDPLYDKYGELFGVTTHGSQTTGVYVDDPRYYPESPFYDPTLASKVHLVHSEFDDPE
;
A
#
# COMPACT_ATOMS: atom_id res chain seq x y z
N MET A 1 16.07 -6.54 -18.82
CA MET A 1 16.72 -5.43 -18.04
C MET A 1 16.19 -5.50 -16.63
N GLY A 2 17.02 -5.85 -15.63
CA GLY A 2 16.57 -6.14 -14.25
C GLY A 2 15.93 -4.97 -13.51
N TYR A 3 15.18 -5.28 -12.46
CA TYR A 3 14.50 -4.32 -11.58
C TYR A 3 15.49 -3.30 -10.99
N LYS A 4 15.01 -2.06 -10.84
CA LYS A 4 15.68 -0.98 -10.13
C LYS A 4 14.65 -0.24 -9.30
N CYS A 5 14.92 -0.11 -8.00
CA CYS A 5 14.06 0.62 -7.09
C CYS A 5 13.98 2.10 -7.48
N GLY A 6 12.78 2.66 -7.47
CA GLY A 6 12.48 4.03 -7.88
C GLY A 6 12.36 5.02 -6.71
N TYR A 7 12.00 4.54 -5.52
CA TYR A 7 11.69 5.40 -4.37
C TYR A 7 12.48 5.08 -3.09
N LYS A 8 12.92 3.83 -2.87
CA LYS A 8 13.71 3.40 -1.71
C LYS A 8 15.07 2.87 -2.14
N ASP A 9 16.02 2.77 -1.20
CA ASP A 9 17.31 2.13 -1.48
C ASP A 9 17.16 0.61 -1.68
N GLU A 10 16.12 -0.01 -1.08
CA GLU A 10 15.79 -1.44 -1.19
C GLU A 10 14.27 -1.70 -1.15
N PHE A 11 13.74 -2.51 -2.08
CA PHE A 11 12.34 -2.95 -2.10
C PHE A 11 12.29 -4.47 -2.14
N ILE A 12 12.13 -5.08 -0.97
CA ILE A 12 12.09 -6.54 -0.80
C ILE A 12 10.67 -7.04 -1.08
N VAL A 13 10.53 -8.01 -1.99
CA VAL A 13 9.25 -8.61 -2.37
C VAL A 13 9.07 -9.97 -1.67
N PRO A 14 8.07 -10.10 -0.79
CA PRO A 14 7.70 -11.39 -0.22
C PRO A 14 7.09 -12.33 -1.29
N VAL A 15 7.62 -13.55 -1.37
CA VAL A 15 7.18 -14.62 -2.25
C VAL A 15 6.44 -15.68 -1.44
N PHE A 16 5.15 -15.84 -1.73
CA PHE A 16 4.29 -16.86 -1.16
C PHE A 16 4.26 -18.07 -2.10
N THR A 17 5.06 -19.09 -1.79
CA THR A 17 5.11 -20.28 -2.65
C THR A 17 3.79 -21.03 -2.62
N GLN A 18 3.28 -21.41 -3.78
CA GLN A 18 2.00 -22.13 -3.88
C GLN A 18 2.03 -23.44 -3.09
N GLU A 19 3.17 -24.13 -3.08
CA GLU A 19 3.36 -25.41 -2.41
C GLU A 19 3.26 -25.29 -0.89
N SER A 20 3.67 -24.15 -0.31
CA SER A 20 3.54 -23.92 1.13
C SER A 20 2.07 -23.80 1.57
N GLY A 21 1.20 -23.31 0.67
CA GLY A 21 -0.17 -22.91 1.01
C GLY A 21 -0.25 -21.81 2.07
N TYR A 22 0.86 -21.12 2.37
CA TYR A 22 0.94 -20.15 3.48
C TYR A 22 0.03 -18.94 3.26
N TRP A 23 -0.09 -18.46 2.01
CA TRP A 23 -1.05 -17.40 1.67
C TRP A 23 -2.48 -17.79 2.06
N GLU A 24 -2.99 -18.88 1.50
CA GLU A 24 -4.40 -19.28 1.65
C GLU A 24 -4.74 -19.77 3.06
N LYS A 25 -3.79 -20.43 3.74
CA LYS A 25 -4.06 -21.06 5.04
C LYS A 25 -3.77 -20.16 6.24
N ILE A 26 -2.85 -19.19 6.11
CA ILE A 26 -2.33 -18.43 7.24
C ILE A 26 -2.44 -16.92 7.00
N MET A 27 -1.76 -16.39 5.98
CA MET A 27 -1.65 -14.94 5.81
C MET A 27 -3.01 -14.30 5.49
N LYS A 28 -3.73 -14.82 4.48
CA LYS A 28 -5.01 -14.26 4.07
C LYS A 28 -6.07 -14.32 5.19
N PRO A 29 -6.30 -15.48 5.86
CA PRO A 29 -7.21 -15.52 7.00
C PRO A 29 -6.84 -14.53 8.12
N ARG A 30 -5.56 -14.41 8.47
CA ARG A 30 -5.07 -13.44 9.48
C ARG A 30 -5.42 -12.00 9.11
N LEU A 31 -5.14 -11.60 7.87
CA LEU A 31 -5.42 -10.25 7.38
C LEU A 31 -6.94 -9.98 7.34
N GLN A 32 -7.75 -10.98 6.98
CA GLN A 32 -9.22 -10.89 7.00
C GLN A 32 -9.76 -10.73 8.42
N GLU A 33 -9.26 -11.50 9.39
CA GLU A 33 -9.63 -11.39 10.80
C GLU A 33 -9.27 -10.03 11.38
N GLN A 34 -8.15 -9.45 10.96
CA GLN A 34 -7.72 -8.11 11.33
C GLN A 34 -8.50 -7.01 10.59
N GLY A 35 -9.32 -7.34 9.59
CA GLY A 35 -10.12 -6.37 8.84
C GLY A 35 -9.34 -5.58 7.79
N TRP A 36 -8.20 -6.09 7.31
CA TRP A 36 -7.44 -5.46 6.24
C TRP A 36 -8.22 -5.47 4.92
N TYR A 37 -8.02 -4.42 4.12
CA TYR A 37 -8.41 -4.48 2.72
C TYR A 37 -7.42 -5.34 1.93
N ILE A 38 -7.89 -6.38 1.25
CA ILE A 38 -7.03 -7.30 0.49
C ILE A 38 -7.39 -7.20 -1.00
N ALA A 39 -6.48 -6.66 -1.79
CA ALA A 39 -6.54 -6.66 -3.24
C ALA A 39 -5.81 -7.90 -3.79
N GLU A 40 -6.57 -8.97 -4.06
CA GLU A 40 -6.05 -10.17 -4.72
C GLU A 40 -6.20 -10.02 -6.24
N VAL A 41 -5.07 -9.94 -6.95
CA VAL A 41 -5.01 -9.86 -8.41
C VAL A 41 -4.64 -11.24 -8.94
N ASP A 42 -5.55 -11.87 -9.69
CA ASP A 42 -5.28 -13.17 -10.31
C ASP A 42 -4.54 -12.99 -11.64
N CYS A 43 -3.25 -13.32 -11.64
CA CYS A 43 -2.38 -13.28 -12.81
C CYS A 43 -2.51 -14.53 -13.69
N ALA A 44 -3.36 -15.50 -13.35
CA ALA A 44 -3.55 -16.69 -14.17
C ALA A 44 -4.04 -16.32 -15.57
N GLY A 45 -3.31 -16.79 -16.58
CA GLY A 45 -3.63 -16.59 -18.00
C GLY A 45 -3.74 -15.11 -18.40
N VAL A 46 -2.98 -14.21 -17.75
CA VAL A 46 -2.89 -12.81 -18.19
C VAL A 46 -2.35 -12.77 -19.63
N GLU A 47 -3.04 -12.02 -20.48
CA GLU A 47 -2.73 -11.92 -21.91
C GLU A 47 -1.65 -10.86 -22.19
N ASP A 48 -1.78 -9.69 -21.56
CA ASP A 48 -0.87 -8.56 -21.71
C ASP A 48 -0.92 -7.63 -20.48
N ILE A 49 -0.17 -6.52 -20.54
CA ILE A 49 -0.14 -5.53 -19.45
C ILE A 49 -1.45 -4.77 -19.27
N VAL A 50 -2.26 -4.64 -20.33
CA VAL A 50 -3.56 -3.98 -20.26
C VAL A 50 -4.54 -4.89 -19.52
N ASP A 51 -4.53 -6.20 -19.80
CA ASP A 51 -5.32 -7.17 -19.06
C ASP A 51 -4.96 -7.18 -17.57
N PHE A 52 -3.66 -7.23 -17.26
CA PHE A 52 -3.18 -7.11 -15.88
C PHE A 52 -3.68 -5.84 -15.20
N GLY A 53 -3.53 -4.67 -15.84
CA GLY A 53 -3.96 -3.40 -15.28
C GLY A 53 -5.46 -3.35 -14.98
N ARG A 54 -6.32 -3.92 -15.85
CA ARG A 54 -7.76 -4.04 -15.58
C ARG A 54 -8.04 -4.92 -14.37
N ARG A 55 -7.37 -6.07 -14.25
CA ARG A 55 -7.52 -6.98 -13.09
C ARG A 55 -7.08 -6.30 -11.80
N LEU A 56 -5.96 -5.57 -11.82
CA LEU A 56 -5.48 -4.78 -10.70
C LEU A 56 -6.52 -3.73 -10.29
N LEU A 57 -6.96 -2.87 -11.20
CA LEU A 57 -7.94 -1.83 -10.89
C LEU A 57 -9.25 -2.40 -10.32
N ARG A 58 -9.73 -3.53 -10.83
CA ARG A 58 -10.90 -4.21 -10.26
C ARG A 58 -10.65 -4.73 -8.85
N ALA A 59 -9.48 -5.32 -8.59
CA ALA A 59 -9.09 -5.74 -7.26
C ALA A 59 -8.91 -4.55 -6.29
N LEU A 60 -8.70 -3.34 -6.83
CA LEU A 60 -8.68 -2.07 -6.10
C LEU A 60 -10.06 -1.38 -6.06
N ASN A 61 -11.13 -2.07 -6.42
CA ASN A 61 -12.52 -1.60 -6.38
C ASN A 61 -12.85 -0.44 -7.36
N PHE A 62 -12.08 -0.28 -8.44
CA PHE A 62 -12.44 0.62 -9.53
C PHE A 62 -13.47 -0.02 -10.48
N SER A 63 -14.38 0.81 -11.00
CA SER A 63 -15.33 0.40 -12.03
C SER A 63 -14.67 0.40 -13.41
N VAL A 64 -14.16 -0.75 -13.85
CA VAL A 64 -13.49 -0.91 -15.16
C VAL A 64 -14.24 -1.89 -16.06
N GLY A 65 -14.58 -1.45 -17.27
CA GLY A 65 -15.28 -2.27 -18.26
C GLY A 65 -14.45 -3.44 -18.80
N ASP A 66 -15.12 -4.51 -19.25
CA ASP A 66 -14.47 -5.75 -19.74
C ASP A 66 -13.57 -5.57 -20.96
N ASN A 67 -13.79 -4.50 -21.74
CA ASN A 67 -13.02 -4.19 -22.95
C ASN A 67 -12.50 -2.74 -22.94
N GLU A 68 -12.47 -2.11 -21.77
CA GLU A 68 -11.99 -0.75 -21.65
C GLU A 68 -10.46 -0.72 -21.79
N TYR A 69 -9.97 0.04 -22.76
CA TYR A 69 -8.54 0.30 -22.87
C TYR A 69 -8.17 1.41 -21.89
N ILE A 70 -7.34 1.09 -20.91
CA ILE A 70 -6.74 2.06 -20.00
C ILE A 70 -5.23 2.04 -20.27
N SER A 71 -4.67 3.22 -20.52
CA SER A 71 -3.24 3.36 -20.79
C SER A 71 -2.42 2.96 -19.56
N PRO A 72 -1.26 2.29 -19.70
CA PRO A 72 -0.36 2.00 -18.60
C PRO A 72 0.06 3.20 -17.74
N ILE A 73 0.20 4.38 -18.36
CA ILE A 73 0.49 5.64 -17.64
C ILE A 73 -0.67 6.03 -16.72
N TRP A 74 -1.90 5.67 -17.11
CA TRP A 74 -3.09 5.93 -16.31
C TRP A 74 -3.18 4.99 -15.10
N TYR A 75 -2.73 3.72 -15.20
CA TYR A 75 -2.67 2.81 -14.05
C TYR A 75 -1.77 3.34 -12.95
N GLU A 76 -0.59 3.86 -13.30
CA GLU A 76 0.37 4.39 -12.33
C GLU A 76 -0.19 5.54 -11.48
N ASN A 77 -1.10 6.35 -12.04
CA ASN A 77 -1.78 7.41 -11.29
C ASN A 77 -2.96 6.87 -10.48
N LEU A 78 -3.80 6.01 -11.10
CA LEU A 78 -5.01 5.51 -10.46
C LEU A 78 -4.75 4.64 -9.24
N VAL A 79 -3.63 3.90 -9.20
CA VAL A 79 -3.31 3.06 -8.04
C VAL A 79 -3.07 3.88 -6.76
N GLY A 80 -2.81 5.18 -6.85
CA GLY A 80 -2.75 6.10 -5.71
C GLY A 80 -4.10 6.75 -5.34
N GLU A 81 -5.14 6.58 -6.16
CA GLU A 81 -6.44 7.25 -5.99
C GLU A 81 -7.56 6.29 -5.56
N ILE A 82 -7.20 5.19 -4.87
CA ILE A 82 -8.18 4.23 -4.36
C ILE A 82 -9.15 4.94 -3.42
N SER A 83 -10.46 4.78 -3.68
CA SER A 83 -11.53 5.37 -2.89
C SER A 83 -12.67 4.38 -2.66
N GLY A 84 -13.51 4.64 -1.65
CA GLY A 84 -14.68 3.82 -1.35
C GLY A 84 -14.38 2.47 -0.67
N VAL A 85 -13.13 2.25 -0.23
CA VAL A 85 -12.73 1.11 0.60
C VAL A 85 -12.08 1.60 1.88
N SER A 86 -12.26 0.87 2.98
CA SER A 86 -11.60 1.21 4.25
C SER A 86 -10.26 0.48 4.34
N MET A 87 -9.19 1.24 4.56
CA MET A 87 -7.84 0.71 4.77
C MET A 87 -7.33 0.95 6.19
N ARG A 88 -8.23 1.29 7.14
CA ARG A 88 -7.87 1.67 8.51
C ARG A 88 -7.02 0.61 9.21
N GLN A 89 -7.35 -0.66 8.99
CA GLN A 89 -6.62 -1.78 9.58
C GLN A 89 -5.37 -2.18 8.78
N GLY A 90 -5.23 -1.68 7.56
CA GLY A 90 -4.16 -2.01 6.64
C GLY A 90 -4.67 -2.32 5.24
N PHE A 91 -3.75 -2.29 4.29
CA PHE A 91 -3.98 -2.55 2.87
C PHE A 91 -2.97 -3.58 2.39
N PHE A 92 -3.46 -4.71 1.85
CA PHE A 92 -2.61 -5.76 1.31
C PHE A 92 -2.84 -5.95 -0.19
N ILE A 93 -1.77 -5.98 -0.98
CA ILE A 93 -1.83 -6.29 -2.42
C ILE A 93 -1.15 -7.64 -2.68
N TYR A 94 -1.88 -8.58 -3.27
CA TYR A 94 -1.37 -9.91 -3.57
C TYR A 94 -1.53 -10.26 -5.05
N TYR A 95 -0.41 -10.51 -5.73
CA TYR A 95 -0.43 -11.00 -7.11
C TYR A 95 -0.39 -12.53 -7.11
N LYS A 96 -1.55 -13.14 -7.26
CA LYS A 96 -1.71 -14.59 -7.31
C LYS A 96 -1.31 -15.14 -8.67
N ASN A 97 -0.70 -16.32 -8.71
CA ASN A 97 -0.28 -16.98 -9.96
C ASN A 97 0.71 -16.14 -10.79
N PHE A 98 1.59 -15.39 -10.14
CA PHE A 98 2.54 -14.48 -10.79
C PHE A 98 3.55 -15.20 -11.72
N GLY A 99 3.71 -16.54 -11.58
CA GLY A 99 4.51 -17.35 -12.50
C GLY A 99 4.04 -17.28 -13.97
N ASP A 100 2.74 -17.11 -14.20
CA ASP A 100 2.18 -16.93 -15.56
C ASP A 100 2.65 -15.61 -16.16
N PHE A 101 2.76 -14.57 -15.34
CA PHE A 101 3.25 -13.26 -15.73
C PHE A 101 4.74 -13.28 -16.08
N LEU A 102 5.54 -14.07 -15.36
CA LEU A 102 6.95 -14.32 -15.70
C LEU A 102 7.13 -15.12 -17.00
N SER A 103 6.12 -15.92 -17.36
CA SER A 103 6.12 -16.77 -18.56
C SER A 103 5.49 -16.10 -19.78
N MET A 104 4.95 -14.88 -19.62
CA MET A 104 4.23 -14.17 -20.67
C MET A 104 5.19 -13.71 -21.78
N HIS A 105 5.16 -14.40 -22.92
CA HIS A 105 5.92 -14.03 -24.11
C HIS A 105 5.18 -12.93 -24.89
N HIS A 106 5.63 -11.69 -24.77
CA HIS A 106 5.21 -10.59 -25.64
C HIS A 106 6.40 -10.07 -26.47
N ASP A 107 6.12 -9.34 -27.56
CA ASP A 107 7.14 -8.59 -28.32
C ASP A 107 7.92 -7.58 -27.45
N ALA A 108 7.38 -7.26 -26.26
CA ALA A 108 8.10 -6.62 -25.17
C ALA A 108 8.62 -7.70 -24.19
N ASP A 109 9.92 -7.66 -23.93
CA ASP A 109 10.66 -8.51 -22.99
C ASP A 109 9.83 -8.86 -21.73
N PRO A 110 9.54 -10.15 -21.43
CA PRO A 110 8.77 -10.59 -20.26
C PRO A 110 9.30 -9.99 -18.94
N GLU A 111 10.62 -9.79 -18.85
CA GLU A 111 11.26 -9.11 -17.72
C GLU A 111 10.70 -7.70 -17.53
N SER A 112 10.43 -6.98 -18.62
CA SER A 112 9.89 -5.61 -18.57
C SER A 112 8.46 -5.56 -18.04
N SER A 113 7.64 -6.58 -18.33
CA SER A 113 6.27 -6.66 -17.79
C SER A 113 6.29 -6.96 -16.30
N ALA A 114 7.04 -7.99 -15.88
CA ALA A 114 7.21 -8.36 -14.47
C ALA A 114 7.73 -7.19 -13.64
N VAL A 115 8.78 -6.50 -14.12
CA VAL A 115 9.31 -5.29 -13.48
C VAL A 115 8.24 -4.21 -13.35
N TYR A 116 7.42 -3.99 -14.37
CA TYR A 116 6.35 -2.99 -14.31
C TYR A 116 5.29 -3.33 -13.24
N ALA A 117 4.83 -4.58 -13.15
CA ALA A 117 3.87 -4.98 -12.12
C ALA A 117 4.43 -4.77 -10.70
N ILE A 118 5.72 -5.07 -10.49
CA ILE A 118 6.40 -4.84 -9.21
C ILE A 118 6.54 -3.34 -8.91
N LYS A 119 6.83 -2.51 -9.91
CA LYS A 119 6.87 -1.05 -9.75
C LYS A 119 5.52 -0.48 -9.30
N LEU A 120 4.41 -1.07 -9.73
CA LEU A 120 3.09 -0.67 -9.24
C LEU A 120 2.90 -1.02 -7.75
N LEU A 121 3.42 -2.16 -7.27
CA LEU A 121 3.44 -2.47 -5.83
C LEU A 121 4.29 -1.46 -5.06
N GLU A 122 5.47 -1.16 -5.57
CA GLU A 122 6.37 -0.18 -4.98
C GLU A 122 5.71 1.20 -4.89
N ASN A 123 5.08 1.65 -5.97
CA ASN A 123 4.37 2.93 -6.01
C ASN A 123 3.22 2.97 -4.99
N MET A 124 2.37 1.93 -4.93
CA MET A 124 1.31 1.86 -3.92
C MET A 124 1.87 1.84 -2.50
N SER A 125 2.93 1.07 -2.25
CA SER A 125 3.60 1.06 -0.95
C SER A 125 4.07 2.46 -0.60
N TYR A 126 4.84 3.12 -1.46
CA TYR A 126 5.33 4.47 -1.23
C TYR A 126 4.19 5.48 -1.02
N HIS A 127 3.19 5.47 -1.90
CA HIS A 127 2.08 6.42 -1.88
C HIS A 127 1.28 6.33 -0.57
N TYR A 128 0.95 5.11 -0.11
CA TYR A 128 0.11 4.93 1.07
C TYR A 128 0.89 4.80 2.39
N SER A 129 2.16 4.37 2.36
CA SER A 129 2.99 4.21 3.56
C SER A 129 3.87 5.41 3.90
N ASP A 130 4.46 6.08 2.90
CA ASP A 130 5.49 7.12 3.11
C ASP A 130 4.91 8.54 3.04
N LEU A 131 3.80 8.77 2.34
CA LEU A 131 3.08 10.06 2.39
C LEU A 131 2.27 10.23 3.69
N ARG A 132 2.84 9.83 4.84
CA ARG A 132 2.33 10.16 6.17
C ARG A 132 2.19 11.69 6.26
N GLY A 133 1.00 12.22 6.00
CA GLY A 133 0.71 13.66 6.03
C GLY A 133 0.89 14.43 4.74
N TYR A 134 0.96 13.78 3.56
CA TYR A 134 0.91 14.50 2.28
C TYR A 134 -0.39 14.37 1.47
N ILE A 135 -1.33 13.53 1.91
CA ILE A 135 -2.54 13.19 1.14
C ILE A 135 -3.82 13.55 1.89
N TYR A 136 -4.74 14.15 1.13
CA TYR A 136 -6.12 14.50 1.47
C TYR A 136 -6.78 13.54 2.45
N GLU A 137 -7.28 14.04 3.59
CA GLU A 137 -8.23 13.36 4.49
C GLU A 137 -7.91 11.87 4.85
N GLN A 138 -6.67 11.40 4.67
CA GLN A 138 -6.32 9.98 4.72
C GLN A 138 -5.18 9.67 5.68
N TYR A 139 -5.43 8.69 6.55
CA TYR A 139 -4.50 8.20 7.57
C TYR A 139 -3.35 7.39 6.98
N PRO A 140 -2.18 7.37 7.64
CA PRO A 140 -1.07 6.53 7.20
C PRO A 140 -1.50 5.06 7.23
N VAL A 141 -1.33 4.37 6.10
CA VAL A 141 -1.84 3.00 5.92
C VAL A 141 -0.68 2.02 6.00
N VAL A 142 -0.82 0.99 6.84
CA VAL A 142 0.11 -0.15 6.80
C VAL A 142 -0.11 -0.90 5.49
N VAL A 143 0.87 -0.82 4.59
CA VAL A 143 0.81 -1.49 3.28
C VAL A 143 1.61 -2.79 3.31
N GLY A 144 0.91 -3.90 3.13
CA GLY A 144 1.49 -5.21 2.86
C GLY A 144 1.42 -5.56 1.38
N TYR A 145 2.37 -6.37 0.92
CA TYR A 145 2.39 -6.79 -0.48
C TYR A 145 3.10 -8.14 -0.66
N GLY A 146 2.85 -8.79 -1.80
CA GLY A 146 3.64 -9.94 -2.21
C GLY A 146 3.13 -10.63 -3.47
N VAL A 147 3.89 -11.62 -3.91
CA VAL A 147 3.59 -12.42 -5.11
C VAL A 147 3.41 -13.88 -4.75
N GLY A 148 2.48 -14.53 -5.43
CA GLY A 148 2.20 -15.96 -5.34
C GLY A 148 2.67 -16.69 -6.58
N LEU A 149 3.71 -17.51 -6.47
CA LEU A 149 4.26 -18.27 -7.59
C LEU A 149 4.71 -19.68 -7.17
N PRO A 150 4.80 -20.63 -8.12
CA PRO A 150 5.40 -21.94 -7.84
C PRO A 150 6.87 -21.78 -7.45
N SER A 151 7.36 -22.64 -6.57
CA SER A 151 8.76 -22.60 -6.13
C SER A 151 9.75 -22.77 -7.30
N SER A 152 9.33 -23.44 -8.38
CA SER A 152 10.11 -23.57 -9.62
C SER A 152 10.35 -22.24 -10.35
N CYS A 153 9.54 -21.21 -10.11
CA CYS A 153 9.68 -19.89 -10.75
C CYS A 153 10.58 -18.94 -9.94
N ILE A 154 11.03 -19.32 -8.74
CA ILE A 154 11.87 -18.47 -7.88
C ILE A 154 13.16 -18.04 -8.59
N PRO A 155 13.96 -18.92 -9.23
CA PRO A 155 15.20 -18.50 -9.87
C PRO A 155 14.97 -17.43 -10.95
N GLN A 156 13.93 -17.61 -11.77
CA GLN A 156 13.56 -16.61 -12.79
C GLN A 156 13.10 -15.29 -12.14
N PHE A 157 12.39 -15.36 -11.02
CA PHE A 157 11.98 -14.15 -10.29
C PHE A 157 13.17 -13.42 -9.64
N GLU A 158 14.14 -14.17 -9.11
CA GLU A 158 15.40 -13.63 -8.59
C GLU A 158 16.24 -12.98 -9.70
N ASP A 159 16.27 -13.55 -10.91
CA ASP A 159 16.93 -12.93 -12.07
C ASP A 159 16.29 -11.58 -12.45
N VAL A 160 14.97 -11.45 -12.28
CA VAL A 160 14.23 -10.20 -12.53
C VAL A 160 14.48 -9.17 -11.43
N MET A 161 14.41 -9.59 -10.17
CA MET A 161 14.41 -8.69 -9.00
C MET A 161 15.80 -8.39 -8.44
N GLY A 162 16.77 -9.28 -8.65
CA GLY A 162 17.92 -9.45 -7.76
C GLY A 162 17.53 -10.34 -6.57
N ALA A 163 18.32 -11.37 -6.28
CA ALA A 163 18.03 -12.33 -5.21
C ALA A 163 17.94 -11.67 -3.82
N GLU A 164 18.69 -10.58 -3.61
CA GLU A 164 18.63 -9.76 -2.40
C GLU A 164 17.28 -9.07 -2.17
N ASN A 165 16.51 -8.84 -3.24
CA ASN A 165 15.19 -8.22 -3.19
C ASN A 165 14.06 -9.25 -3.12
N VAL A 166 14.37 -10.54 -2.97
CA VAL A 166 13.39 -11.62 -2.88
C VAL A 166 13.42 -12.23 -1.48
N MET A 167 12.25 -12.34 -0.85
CA MET A 167 12.12 -12.95 0.47
C MET A 167 11.05 -14.03 0.46
N ILE A 168 11.38 -15.26 0.85
CA ILE A 168 10.38 -16.33 0.95
C ILE A 168 9.49 -16.08 2.17
N ALA A 169 8.19 -15.95 1.94
CA ALA A 169 7.20 -15.74 2.98
C ALA A 169 6.93 -17.04 3.75
N GLY A 170 6.77 -16.94 5.06
CA GLY A 170 6.47 -18.07 5.93
C GLY A 170 6.31 -17.66 7.38
N GLU A 171 6.05 -18.65 8.23
CA GLU A 171 5.94 -18.44 9.67
C GLU A 171 7.27 -17.94 10.27
N GLY A 172 7.20 -16.94 11.16
CA GLY A 172 8.38 -16.36 11.81
C GLY A 172 9.19 -15.39 10.95
N VAL A 173 8.78 -15.14 9.70
CA VAL A 173 9.42 -14.16 8.83
C VAL A 173 8.99 -12.74 9.23
N ARG A 174 9.95 -11.82 9.32
CA ARG A 174 9.70 -10.39 9.50
C ARG A 174 9.54 -9.74 8.13
N TYR A 175 8.37 -9.18 7.86
CA TYR A 175 8.03 -8.56 6.58
C TYR A 175 8.48 -7.10 6.52
N PRO A 176 8.61 -6.51 5.32
CA PRO A 176 8.96 -5.09 5.16
C PRO A 176 8.09 -4.12 5.95
N TRP A 177 6.81 -4.46 6.16
CA TRP A 177 5.86 -3.65 6.92
C TRP A 177 5.68 -4.08 8.39
N SER A 178 6.36 -5.13 8.87
CA SER A 178 6.10 -5.71 10.20
C SER A 178 6.24 -4.69 11.33
N ASP A 179 7.25 -3.83 11.27
CA ASP A 179 7.49 -2.83 12.33
C ASP A 179 6.38 -1.79 12.36
N PHE A 180 5.85 -1.46 11.18
CA PHE A 180 4.76 -0.52 11.07
C PHE A 180 3.42 -1.15 11.49
N GLU A 181 3.18 -2.42 11.16
CA GLU A 181 2.05 -3.19 11.67
C GLU A 181 2.07 -3.25 13.21
N GLU A 182 3.23 -3.50 13.82
CA GLU A 182 3.40 -3.50 15.27
C GLU A 182 3.17 -2.12 15.90
N GLU A 183 3.70 -1.07 15.29
CA GLU A 183 3.49 0.32 15.72
C GLU A 183 2.00 0.69 15.68
N GLN A 184 1.34 0.44 14.54
CA GLN A 184 -0.08 0.75 14.34
C GLN A 184 -0.92 0.01 15.38
N ARG A 185 -0.74 -1.31 15.53
CA ARG A 185 -1.49 -2.11 16.50
C ARG A 185 -1.28 -1.67 17.95
N ARG A 186 -0.08 -1.21 18.30
CA ARG A 186 0.22 -0.68 19.65
C ARG A 186 -0.48 0.65 19.91
N ASN A 187 -0.48 1.54 18.92
CA ASN A 187 -0.94 2.91 19.07
C ASN A 187 -2.41 3.10 18.73
N PHE A 188 -2.98 2.23 17.90
CA PHE A 188 -4.31 2.30 17.28
C PHE A 188 -4.88 0.89 17.02
N PRO A 189 -5.23 0.15 18.08
CA PRO A 189 -5.64 -1.27 17.97
C PRO A 189 -6.92 -1.48 17.17
N ASP A 190 -7.79 -0.46 17.09
CA ASP A 190 -9.04 -0.50 16.32
C ASP A 190 -8.89 0.08 14.90
N GLY A 191 -7.63 0.21 14.44
CA GLY A 191 -7.27 0.74 13.13
C GLY A 191 -6.79 2.20 13.20
N ALA A 192 -6.11 2.64 12.14
CA ALA A 192 -5.55 3.98 12.03
C ALA A 192 -6.56 5.08 12.42
N PRO A 193 -6.11 6.15 13.08
CA PRO A 193 -7.00 7.19 13.58
C PRO A 193 -7.50 8.06 12.43
N ASP A 194 -8.59 8.79 12.65
CA ASP A 194 -8.98 9.84 11.72
C ASP A 194 -7.96 10.99 11.71
N PRO A 195 -7.84 11.74 10.59
CA PRO A 195 -7.10 12.98 10.60
C PRO A 195 -7.58 13.91 11.73
N LEU A 196 -6.68 14.75 12.25
CA LEU A 196 -7.08 15.77 13.21
C LEU A 196 -7.81 16.90 12.47
N TYR A 197 -8.87 17.41 13.10
CA TYR A 197 -9.63 18.56 12.62
C TYR A 197 -9.55 19.69 13.65
N ASP A 198 -9.61 20.92 13.17
CA ASP A 198 -9.67 22.12 13.98
C ASP A 198 -11.09 22.36 14.54
N LYS A 199 -11.26 23.45 15.30
CA LYS A 199 -12.54 23.78 15.96
C LYS A 199 -13.68 24.14 14.99
N TYR A 200 -13.37 24.41 13.72
CA TYR A 200 -14.33 24.70 12.66
C TYR A 200 -14.64 23.46 11.80
N GLY A 201 -14.00 22.33 12.09
CA GLY A 201 -14.11 21.09 11.32
C GLY A 201 -13.23 21.10 10.06
N GLU A 202 -12.28 22.02 9.97
CA GLU A 202 -11.28 22.05 8.90
C GLU A 202 -10.11 21.14 9.27
N LEU A 203 -9.46 20.54 8.28
CA LEU A 203 -8.34 19.63 8.49
C LEU A 203 -7.18 20.36 9.22
N PHE A 204 -6.52 19.72 10.19
CA PHE A 204 -5.43 20.34 10.95
C PHE A 204 -4.14 20.42 10.12
N GLY A 205 -3.41 21.54 10.22
CA GLY A 205 -2.08 21.72 9.62
C GLY A 205 -2.06 21.93 8.10
N VAL A 206 -3.14 22.48 7.52
CA VAL A 206 -3.26 22.67 6.08
C VAL A 206 -2.12 23.50 5.51
N THR A 207 -1.40 22.95 4.53
CA THR A 207 -0.60 23.73 3.59
C THR A 207 -1.37 23.90 2.29
N THR A 208 -1.73 25.13 1.94
CA THR A 208 -2.36 25.44 0.65
C THR A 208 -1.30 25.72 -0.39
N HIS A 209 -1.04 24.78 -1.30
CA HIS A 209 -0.37 25.08 -2.57
C HIS A 209 -1.35 24.85 -3.73
N GLY A 210 -1.79 25.96 -4.35
CA GLY A 210 -2.38 25.99 -5.70
C GLY A 210 -3.72 25.31 -5.94
N SER A 211 -4.26 24.53 -5.00
CA SER A 211 -5.60 23.88 -4.95
C SER A 211 -5.61 22.61 -4.08
N GLN A 212 -4.47 22.22 -3.49
CA GLN A 212 -4.35 21.00 -2.69
C GLN A 212 -4.36 21.37 -1.20
N THR A 213 -5.30 20.78 -0.45
CA THR A 213 -5.43 20.91 1.01
C THR A 213 -4.99 19.58 1.60
N THR A 214 -3.88 19.59 2.31
CA THR A 214 -3.28 18.39 2.90
C THR A 214 -3.19 18.54 4.41
N GLY A 215 -3.69 17.55 5.15
CA GLY A 215 -3.66 17.53 6.61
C GLY A 215 -2.34 17.01 7.15
N VAL A 216 -1.88 17.59 8.24
CA VAL A 216 -0.67 17.16 8.94
C VAL A 216 -1.06 16.17 10.02
N TYR A 217 -0.51 14.95 9.93
CA TYR A 217 -0.58 13.96 11.00
C TYR A 217 0.40 14.35 12.12
N VAL A 218 -0.03 14.14 13.35
CA VAL A 218 0.83 14.32 14.51
C VAL A 218 1.38 12.95 14.90
N ASP A 219 2.69 12.82 14.96
CA ASP A 219 3.33 11.52 15.26
C ASP A 219 3.01 10.99 16.67
N ASP A 220 2.60 11.88 17.58
CA ASP A 220 2.27 11.51 18.96
C ASP A 220 0.83 10.94 19.05
N PRO A 221 0.67 9.63 19.34
CA PRO A 221 -0.63 8.97 19.31
C PRO A 221 -1.59 9.49 20.39
N ARG A 222 -1.09 10.20 21.41
CA ARG A 222 -1.90 10.75 22.50
C ARG A 222 -2.86 11.86 22.06
N TYR A 223 -2.68 12.41 20.87
CA TYR A 223 -3.60 13.39 20.28
C TYR A 223 -4.90 12.80 19.77
N TYR A 224 -4.95 11.48 19.57
CA TYR A 224 -6.05 10.80 18.89
C TYR A 224 -6.91 10.03 19.88
N PRO A 225 -8.24 10.25 19.90
CA PRO A 225 -9.15 9.53 20.80
C PRO A 225 -9.19 8.02 20.54
N GLU A 226 -8.81 7.58 19.35
CA GLU A 226 -8.68 6.16 18.96
C GLU A 226 -7.45 5.49 19.57
N SER A 227 -6.54 6.25 20.19
CA SER A 227 -5.36 5.70 20.85
C SER A 227 -5.64 5.29 22.31
N PRO A 228 -5.13 4.14 22.78
CA PRO A 228 -5.19 3.79 24.21
C PRO A 228 -4.36 4.74 25.09
N PHE A 229 -3.54 5.61 24.48
CA PHE A 229 -2.73 6.61 25.17
C PHE A 229 -3.37 8.01 25.15
N TYR A 230 -4.58 8.16 24.62
CA TYR A 230 -5.24 9.45 24.44
C TYR A 230 -5.17 10.33 25.70
N ASP A 231 -4.67 11.55 25.54
CA ASP A 231 -4.63 12.57 26.59
C ASP A 231 -5.47 13.79 26.15
N PRO A 232 -6.68 13.97 26.70
CA PRO A 232 -7.55 15.08 26.32
C PRO A 232 -6.97 16.45 26.66
N THR A 233 -6.09 16.53 27.67
CA THR A 233 -5.43 17.79 28.06
C THR A 233 -4.36 18.15 27.04
N LEU A 234 -3.61 17.18 26.55
CA LEU A 234 -2.65 17.37 25.47
C LEU A 234 -3.36 17.72 24.15
N ALA A 235 -4.40 16.96 23.80
CA ALA A 235 -5.19 17.18 22.60
C ALA A 235 -5.80 18.59 22.55
N SER A 236 -6.28 19.10 23.69
CA SER A 236 -6.81 20.46 23.79
C SER A 236 -5.80 21.57 23.46
N LYS A 237 -4.49 21.30 23.58
CA LYS A 237 -3.42 22.27 23.33
C LYS A 237 -3.05 22.40 21.86
N VAL A 238 -3.30 21.38 21.04
CA VAL A 238 -3.12 21.49 19.57
C VAL A 238 -4.03 22.55 18.97
N HIS A 239 -5.19 22.81 19.59
CA HIS A 239 -6.08 23.91 19.22
C HIS A 239 -5.57 25.31 19.62
N LEU A 240 -4.60 25.42 20.53
CA LEU A 240 -4.11 26.70 21.09
C LEU A 240 -2.85 27.22 20.39
N VAL A 241 -2.02 26.35 19.82
CA VAL A 241 -0.73 26.74 19.20
C VAL A 241 -0.92 27.61 17.94
N HIS A 242 -2.11 27.65 17.34
CA HIS A 242 -2.42 28.55 16.21
C HIS A 242 -3.37 29.71 16.55
N SER A 243 -3.87 29.83 17.80
CA SER A 243 -4.51 31.08 18.22
C SER A 243 -3.51 32.18 18.59
N GLU A 244 -2.21 31.87 18.65
CA GLU A 244 -1.13 32.83 18.95
C GLU A 244 -0.31 33.23 17.71
N PHE A 245 -0.65 32.75 16.52
CA PHE A 245 -0.23 33.41 15.27
C PHE A 245 -1.22 34.53 14.97
N ASP A 246 -1.21 35.56 15.82
CA ASP A 246 -1.75 36.87 15.43
C ASP A 246 -0.98 37.31 14.17
N ASP A 247 -1.74 37.66 13.13
CA ASP A 247 -1.23 38.29 11.91
C ASP A 247 -0.23 39.40 12.27
N PRO A 248 1.00 39.40 11.74
CA PRO A 248 1.79 40.61 11.73
C PRO A 248 1.10 41.62 10.81
N GLU A 249 0.57 42.70 11.40
CA GLU A 249 0.12 43.92 10.69
C GLU A 249 1.14 44.43 9.65
#